data_AF-A0A5E4N3A1-F1
#
_entry.id   AF-A0A5E4N3A1-F1
#
_cell.length_a   1.000
_cell.length_b   1.000
_cell.length_c   1.000
_cell.angle_alpha   90.00
_cell.angle_beta   90.00
_cell.angle_gamma   90.00
#
_symmetry.space_group_name_H-M   'P 1'
#
loop_
_entity.id
_entity.type
_entity.pdbx_description
1 polymer ?
#
loop_
_entity_poly.entity_id
_entity_poly.type
_entity_poly.pdbx_seq_one_letter_code
_entity_poly.pdbx_strand_id
1 'polypeptide(L)'
;MNWDLLRNALEKNITLSTRTRTIADIKNAVKKMTDDIINAAKSGTSASTNGKRQPTYPLDIRNLVQQKRRARRIWHNKRHPTDKIEWNCISKILNNKINEMKNEIFRSYSNSLSATGNTDYSLWKATGHMKRPRVQVSTIRKKDGT
;
A
#
# COMPACT_ATOMS: atom_id res chain seq x y z
N MET A 1 20.75 4.99 3.32
CA MET A 1 21.78 5.99 3.67
C MET A 1 22.86 5.89 2.61
N ASN A 2 23.17 6.99 1.92
CA ASN A 2 24.16 7.04 0.84
C ASN A 2 25.48 7.59 1.40
N TRP A 3 26.45 6.70 1.60
CA TRP A 3 27.75 7.00 2.20
C TRP A 3 28.65 7.84 1.28
N ASP A 4 28.53 7.68 -0.04
CA ASP A 4 29.32 8.45 -1.01
C ASP A 4 28.88 9.92 -1.04
N LEU A 5 27.57 10.18 -0.96
CA LEU A 5 27.05 11.55 -0.83
C LEU A 5 27.49 12.21 0.48
N LEU A 6 27.50 11.45 1.57
CA LEU A 6 28.00 11.94 2.87
C LEU A 6 29.50 12.29 2.77
N ARG A 7 30.31 11.40 2.19
CA ARG A 7 31.75 11.59 2.02
C ARG A 7 32.05 12.82 1.16
N ASN A 8 31.41 12.92 -0.01
CA ASN A 8 31.61 14.04 -0.92
C ASN A 8 31.17 15.38 -0.30
N ALA A 9 30.08 15.38 0.49
CA ALA A 9 29.63 16.56 1.21
C ALA A 9 30.60 16.97 2.33
N LEU A 10 31.19 16.01 3.04
CA LEU A 10 32.23 16.28 4.04
C LEU A 10 33.51 16.83 3.40
N GLU A 11 34.03 16.18 2.36
CA GLU A 11 35.27 16.59 1.68
C GLU A 11 35.14 18.00 1.09
N LYS A 12 33.95 18.40 0.64
CA LYS A 12 33.68 19.75 0.13
C LYS A 12 33.62 20.84 1.22
N ASN A 13 33.12 20.50 2.40
CA ASN A 13 32.81 21.49 3.45
C ASN A 13 33.89 21.59 4.53
N ILE A 14 34.72 20.56 4.72
CA ILE A 14 35.79 20.56 5.71
C ILE A 14 36.84 21.61 5.36
N THR A 15 36.99 22.61 6.24
CA THR A 15 38.10 23.57 6.16
C THR A 15 39.19 23.19 7.16
N LEU A 16 40.36 22.79 6.67
CA LEU A 16 41.51 22.40 7.50
C LEU A 16 42.30 23.60 8.06
N SER A 17 42.10 24.80 7.51
CA SER A 17 42.72 26.03 8.00
C SER A 17 41.79 26.74 8.98
N THR A 18 41.90 26.41 10.27
CA THR A 18 41.23 27.16 11.35
C THR A 18 42.27 27.62 12.37
N ARG A 19 42.16 28.90 12.76
CA ARG A 19 43.01 29.47 13.81
C ARG A 19 42.57 28.87 15.15
N THR A 20 43.51 28.46 16.00
CA THR A 20 43.23 27.84 17.32
C THR A 20 43.93 28.57 18.47
N ARG A 21 44.30 29.84 18.26
CA ARG A 21 45.08 30.62 19.24
C ARG A 21 44.28 31.03 20.47
N THR A 22 42.95 31.14 20.34
CA THR A 22 42.06 31.60 21.41
C THR A 22 41.05 30.52 21.76
N ILE A 23 40.59 30.47 23.02
CA ILE A 23 39.52 29.57 23.46
C ILE A 23 38.25 29.76 22.62
N ALA A 24 37.93 31.00 22.25
CA ALA A 24 36.82 31.31 21.36
C ALA A 24 37.01 30.68 19.96
N ASP A 25 38.22 30.72 19.43
CA ASP A 25 38.54 30.14 18.12
C ASP A 25 38.39 28.61 18.14
N ILE A 26 38.84 27.95 19.22
CA ILE A 26 38.66 26.51 19.43
C ILE A 26 37.18 26.14 19.47
N LYS A 27 36.36 26.87 20.24
CA LYS A 27 34.92 26.63 20.32
C LYS A 27 34.23 26.80 18.96
N ASN A 28 34.62 27.81 18.20
CA ASN A 28 34.09 28.06 16.86
C ASN A 28 34.50 26.97 15.86
N ALA A 29 35.74 26.49 15.92
CA ALA A 29 36.22 25.40 15.09
C ALA A 29 35.47 24.08 15.38
N VAL A 30 35.26 23.75 16.66
CA VAL A 30 34.47 22.57 17.06
C VAL A 30 33.04 22.68 16.56
N LYS A 31 32.39 23.84 16.77
CA LYS A 31 31.02 24.05 16.33
C LYS A 31 30.89 23.91 14.81
N LYS A 32 31.80 24.51 14.06
CA LYS A 32 31.84 24.41 12.60
C LYS A 32 31.96 22.95 12.14
N MET A 33 32.90 22.21 12.71
CA MET A 33 33.09 20.78 12.42
C MET A 33 31.82 19.96 12.73
N THR A 34 31.16 20.21 13.86
CA THR A 34 29.91 19.52 14.19
C THR A 34 28.78 19.87 13.23
N ASP A 35 28.66 21.14 12.83
CA ASP A 35 27.65 21.58 11.88
C ASP A 35 27.89 20.98 10.49
N ASP A 36 29.15 20.91 10.04
CA ASP A 36 29.53 20.30 8.77
C ASP A 36 29.21 18.80 8.73
N ILE A 37 29.49 18.07 9.82
CA ILE A 37 29.14 16.63 9.96
C ILE A 37 27.62 16.44 9.92
N ILE A 38 26.88 17.24 10.69
CA ILE A 38 25.42 17.15 10.75
C ILE A 38 24.81 17.46 9.37
N ASN A 39 25.33 18.47 8.67
CA ASN A 39 24.84 18.85 7.34
C ASN A 39 25.15 17.78 6.29
N ALA A 40 26.35 17.21 6.28
CA ALA A 40 26.71 16.12 5.38
C ALA A 40 25.89 14.84 5.67
N ALA A 41 25.65 14.54 6.95
CA ALA A 41 24.79 13.42 7.35
C ALA A 41 23.34 13.61 6.88
N LYS A 42 22.81 14.83 6.93
CA LYS A 42 21.48 15.16 6.38
C LYS A 42 21.44 14.97 4.86
N SER A 43 22.49 15.33 4.14
CA SER A 43 22.56 15.13 2.68
C SER A 43 22.64 13.65 2.27
N GLY A 44 23.35 12.81 3.05
CA GLY A 44 23.45 11.36 2.79
C GLY A 44 22.26 10.55 3.31
N THR A 45 21.47 11.11 4.22
CA THR A 45 20.25 10.48 4.72
C THR A 45 19.10 10.85 3.80
N SER A 46 18.68 9.92 2.95
CA SER A 46 17.42 10.06 2.21
C SER A 46 16.32 10.37 3.21
N ALA A 47 15.63 11.51 3.07
CA ALA A 47 14.43 11.77 3.85
C ALA A 47 13.54 10.53 3.73
N SER A 48 13.12 9.96 4.85
CA SER A 48 12.14 8.86 4.84
C SER A 48 10.93 9.41 4.13
N THR A 49 10.83 9.14 2.83
CA THR A 49 9.60 9.32 2.11
C THR A 49 8.71 8.28 2.76
N ASN A 50 7.95 8.72 3.76
CA ASN A 50 6.67 8.12 4.06
C ASN A 50 5.84 8.34 2.79
N GLY A 51 6.20 7.61 1.73
CA GLY A 51 5.62 7.73 0.42
C GLY A 51 4.14 7.59 0.68
N LYS A 52 3.37 8.60 0.26
CA LYS A 52 1.91 8.55 0.32
C LYS A 52 1.53 7.29 -0.44
N ARG A 53 1.37 6.16 0.28
CA ARG A 53 1.05 4.88 -0.33
C ARG A 53 -0.30 5.12 -0.98
N GLN A 54 -0.31 5.09 -2.31
CA GLN A 54 -1.55 5.27 -3.04
C GLN A 54 -2.51 4.19 -2.54
N PRO A 55 -3.69 4.56 -2.01
CA PRO A 55 -4.58 3.59 -1.41
C PRO A 55 -5.03 2.61 -2.49
N THR A 56 -4.78 1.31 -2.26
CA THR A 56 -5.13 0.21 -3.18
C THR A 56 -6.64 0.11 -3.45
N TYR A 57 -7.46 0.69 -2.57
CA TYR A 57 -8.91 0.71 -2.68
C TYR A 57 -9.46 2.14 -2.62
N PRO A 58 -10.54 2.45 -3.38
CA PRO A 58 -11.27 3.70 -3.29
C PRO A 58 -11.69 4.06 -1.86
N LEU A 59 -11.88 5.35 -1.60
CA LEU A 59 -12.24 5.87 -0.29
C LEU A 59 -13.53 5.24 0.25
N ASP A 60 -14.54 5.05 -0.60
CA ASP A 60 -15.84 4.51 -0.21
C ASP A 60 -15.74 3.08 0.35
N ILE A 61 -14.93 2.22 -0.28
CA ILE A 61 -14.69 0.85 0.20
C ILE A 61 -13.97 0.88 1.55
N ARG A 62 -13.02 1.80 1.74
CA ARG A 62 -12.31 1.95 3.01
C ARG A 62 -13.24 2.42 4.13
N ASN A 63 -14.14 3.35 3.82
CA ASN A 63 -15.17 3.82 4.75
C ASN A 63 -16.09 2.66 5.16
N LEU A 64 -16.54 1.84 4.22
CA LEU A 64 -17.33 0.63 4.51
C LEU A 64 -16.57 -0.38 5.38
N VAL A 65 -15.26 -0.56 5.18
CA VAL A 65 -14.43 -1.41 6.04
C VAL A 65 -14.40 -0.87 7.47
N GLN A 66 -14.24 0.45 7.65
CA GLN A 66 -14.28 1.07 8.98
C GLN A 66 -15.65 0.90 9.64
N GLN A 67 -16.74 1.15 8.92
CA GLN A 67 -18.11 0.96 9.41
C GLN A 67 -18.35 -0.50 9.82
N LYS A 68 -17.95 -1.48 8.99
CA LYS A 68 -18.06 -2.91 9.30
C LYS A 68 -17.31 -3.27 10.59
N ARG A 69 -16.10 -2.74 10.78
CA ARG A 69 -15.30 -2.95 11.99
C ARG A 69 -15.98 -2.35 13.22
N ARG A 70 -16.58 -1.15 13.09
CA ARG A 70 -17.35 -0.50 14.15
C ARG A 70 -18.59 -1.32 14.53
N ALA A 71 -19.42 -1.71 13.55
CA ALA A 71 -20.61 -2.53 13.78
C ALA A 71 -20.26 -3.88 14.41
N ARG A 72 -19.19 -4.53 13.93
CA ARG A 72 -18.66 -5.75 14.55
C ARG A 72 -18.32 -5.54 16.02
N ARG A 73 -17.61 -4.46 16.36
CA ARG A 73 -17.26 -4.14 17.76
C ARG A 73 -18.50 -3.97 18.63
N ILE A 74 -19.51 -3.24 18.15
CA ILE A 74 -20.77 -3.02 18.86
C ILE A 74 -21.47 -4.35 19.11
N TRP A 75 -21.64 -5.18 18.08
CA TRP A 75 -22.26 -6.50 18.21
C TRP A 75 -21.49 -7.42 19.16
N HIS A 76 -20.16 -7.47 19.09
CA HIS A 76 -19.37 -8.32 20.00
C HIS A 76 -19.54 -7.91 21.47
N ASN A 77 -19.67 -6.60 21.74
CA ASN A 77 -19.84 -6.06 23.08
C ASN A 77 -21.26 -6.26 23.62
N LYS A 78 -22.29 -5.91 22.85
CA LYS A 78 -23.69 -5.90 23.31
C LYS A 78 -24.46 -7.18 23.03
N ARG A 79 -24.06 -7.93 22.00
CA ARG A 79 -24.72 -9.17 21.51
C ARG A 79 -26.19 -9.02 21.09
N HIS A 80 -26.70 -7.81 20.86
CA HIS A 80 -28.07 -7.62 20.40
C HIS A 80 -28.29 -8.09 18.95
N PRO A 81 -29.46 -8.66 18.62
CA PRO A 81 -29.79 -9.08 17.26
C PRO A 81 -29.75 -7.94 16.24
N THR A 82 -30.21 -6.74 16.62
CA THR A 82 -30.22 -5.55 15.75
C THR A 82 -28.81 -5.17 15.29
N ASP A 83 -27.84 -5.18 16.21
CA ASP A 83 -26.43 -4.88 15.90
C ASP A 83 -25.83 -5.94 14.96
N LYS A 84 -26.29 -7.21 15.06
CA LYS A 84 -25.89 -8.29 14.15
C LYS A 84 -26.42 -8.06 12.73
N ILE A 85 -27.67 -7.61 12.63
CA ILE A 85 -28.30 -7.27 11.34
C ILE A 85 -27.53 -6.12 10.68
N GLU A 86 -27.20 -5.07 11.43
CA GLU A 86 -26.41 -3.94 10.93
C GLU A 86 -25.02 -4.41 10.42
N TRP A 87 -24.31 -5.22 11.22
CA TRP A 87 -23.02 -5.78 10.81
C TRP A 87 -23.11 -6.62 9.53
N ASN A 88 -24.14 -7.47 9.41
CA ASN A 88 -24.38 -8.29 8.22
C ASN A 88 -24.73 -7.43 7.00
N CYS A 89 -25.55 -6.39 7.19
CA CYS A 89 -25.94 -5.46 6.14
C CYS A 89 -24.71 -4.74 5.56
N ILE A 90 -23.89 -4.12 6.42
CA ILE A 90 -22.66 -3.44 6.00
C ILE A 90 -21.69 -4.44 5.35
N SER A 91 -21.61 -5.67 5.86
CA SER A 91 -20.79 -6.73 5.25
C SER A 91 -21.23 -7.09 3.84
N LYS A 92 -22.55 -7.17 3.59
CA LYS A 92 -23.12 -7.42 2.26
C LYS A 92 -22.84 -6.26 1.31
N ILE A 93 -23.07 -5.02 1.76
CA ILE A 93 -22.79 -3.81 0.97
C ILE A 93 -21.31 -3.75 0.57
N LEU A 94 -20.40 -3.98 1.53
CA LEU A 94 -18.96 -4.03 1.26
C LEU A 94 -18.58 -5.09 0.22
N ASN A 95 -19.09 -6.32 0.38
CA ASN A 95 -18.81 -7.41 -0.55
C ASN A 95 -19.31 -7.09 -1.96
N ASN A 96 -20.52 -6.53 -2.08
CA ASN A 96 -21.09 -6.11 -3.35
C ASN A 96 -20.23 -5.03 -4.01
N LYS A 97 -19.79 -4.01 -3.26
CA LYS A 97 -18.96 -2.93 -3.80
C LYS A 97 -17.58 -3.41 -4.27
N ILE A 98 -16.97 -4.34 -3.54
CA ILE A 98 -15.70 -4.96 -3.96
C ILE A 98 -15.91 -5.78 -5.24
N ASN A 99 -17.02 -6.51 -5.35
CA ASN A 99 -17.31 -7.32 -6.54
C ASN A 99 -17.60 -6.44 -7.75
N GLU A 100 -18.35 -5.34 -7.59
CA GLU A 100 -18.59 -4.33 -8.62
C GLU A 100 -17.27 -3.77 -9.16
N MET A 101 -16.39 -3.28 -8.27
CA MET A 101 -15.08 -2.75 -8.65
C MET A 101 -14.23 -3.79 -9.40
N LYS A 102 -14.24 -5.06 -8.96
CA LYS A 102 -13.51 -6.14 -9.65
C LYS A 102 -14.10 -6.43 -11.03
N ASN A 103 -15.42 -6.39 -11.17
CA ASN A 103 -16.10 -6.60 -12.44
C ASN A 103 -15.82 -5.44 -13.42
N GLU A 104 -15.76 -4.20 -12.94
CA GLU A 104 -15.38 -3.04 -13.75
C GLU A 104 -13.95 -3.17 -14.26
N ILE A 105 -13.00 -3.53 -13.39
CA ILE A 105 -11.60 -3.78 -13.79
C ILE A 105 -11.52 -4.93 -14.81
N PHE A 106 -12.31 -5.98 -14.62
CA PHE A 106 -12.39 -7.08 -15.56
C PHE A 106 -12.96 -6.64 -16.91
N ARG A 107 -14.04 -5.85 -16.92
CA ARG A 107 -14.66 -5.32 -18.15
C ARG A 107 -13.72 -4.39 -18.89
N SER A 108 -13.05 -3.49 -18.19
CA SER A 108 -12.08 -2.56 -18.81
C SER A 108 -10.90 -3.33 -19.41
N TYR A 109 -10.36 -4.31 -18.69
CA TYR A 109 -9.34 -5.20 -19.22
C TYR A 109 -9.84 -5.98 -20.44
N SER A 110 -11.02 -6.59 -20.36
CA SER A 110 -11.62 -7.34 -21.47
C SER A 110 -11.84 -6.47 -22.71
N ASN A 111 -12.26 -5.21 -22.54
CA ASN A 111 -12.45 -4.27 -23.65
C ASN A 111 -11.11 -3.79 -24.23
N SER A 112 -10.04 -3.77 -23.42
CA SER A 112 -8.69 -3.44 -23.89
C SER A 112 -8.04 -4.56 -24.71
N LEU A 113 -8.56 -5.79 -24.62
CA LEU A 113 -8.09 -6.93 -25.41
C LEU A 113 -8.62 -6.79 -26.84
N SER A 114 -7.79 -6.25 -27.74
CA SER A 114 -8.03 -6.24 -29.19
C SER A 114 -7.39 -7.45 -29.86
N ALA A 115 -7.93 -7.88 -31.01
CA ALA A 115 -7.39 -8.95 -31.87
C ALA A 115 -6.17 -8.47 -32.67
N THR A 116 -5.22 -7.84 -32.00
CA THR A 116 -3.96 -7.34 -32.58
C THR A 116 -2.85 -8.37 -32.31
N GLY A 117 -1.79 -8.40 -33.13
CA GLY A 117 -0.71 -9.39 -33.02
C GLY A 117 -0.04 -9.49 -31.64
N ASN A 118 -0.18 -8.46 -30.79
CA ASN A 118 0.41 -8.36 -29.46
C ASN A 118 -0.22 -9.32 -28.42
N THR A 119 -1.39 -9.92 -28.72
CA THR A 119 -2.13 -10.86 -27.85
C THR A 119 -2.18 -12.28 -28.42
N ASP A 120 -1.29 -12.63 -29.37
CA ASP A 120 -1.29 -13.90 -30.12
C ASP A 120 -2.66 -14.23 -30.74
N TYR A 121 -3.50 -13.22 -31.02
CA TYR A 121 -4.89 -13.39 -31.45
C TYR A 121 -5.75 -14.28 -30.54
N SER A 122 -5.31 -14.57 -29.31
CA SER A 122 -5.94 -15.57 -28.44
C SER A 122 -6.44 -14.94 -27.15
N LEU A 123 -7.67 -14.42 -27.23
CA LEU A 123 -8.49 -14.04 -26.07
C LEU A 123 -8.49 -15.12 -24.98
N TRP A 124 -8.40 -16.40 -25.39
CA TRP A 124 -8.34 -17.54 -24.47
C TRP A 124 -7.06 -17.59 -23.63
N LYS A 125 -5.87 -17.29 -24.21
CA LYS A 125 -4.63 -17.20 -23.40
C LYS A 125 -4.71 -16.03 -22.44
N ALA A 126 -5.18 -14.87 -22.90
CA ALA A 126 -5.31 -13.65 -22.10
C ALA A 126 -6.36 -13.76 -20.97
N THR A 127 -7.33 -14.67 -21.06
CA THR A 127 -8.37 -14.84 -20.04
C THR A 127 -8.27 -16.17 -19.28
N GLY A 128 -7.41 -17.09 -19.71
CA GLY A 128 -7.35 -18.46 -19.17
C GLY A 128 -6.95 -18.55 -17.69
N HIS A 129 -6.11 -17.63 -17.22
CA HIS A 129 -5.69 -17.50 -15.81
C HIS A 129 -6.75 -16.87 -14.90
N MET A 130 -7.87 -16.40 -15.46
CA MET A 130 -8.94 -15.79 -14.68
C MET A 130 -9.80 -16.86 -14.00
N LYS A 131 -10.36 -16.50 -12.84
CA LYS A 131 -11.12 -17.41 -12.01
C LYS A 131 -12.44 -17.78 -12.68
N ARG A 132 -12.63 -19.07 -12.99
CA ARG A 132 -13.86 -19.59 -13.62
C ARG A 132 -15.00 -19.72 -12.61
N PRO A 133 -16.28 -19.57 -13.04
CA PRO A 133 -17.43 -19.92 -12.22
C PRO A 133 -17.30 -21.36 -11.72
N ARG A 134 -17.57 -21.59 -10.44
CA ARG A 134 -17.60 -22.96 -9.90
C ARG A 134 -18.88 -23.62 -10.38
N VAL A 135 -18.74 -24.68 -11.17
CA VAL A 135 -19.85 -25.58 -11.48
C VAL A 135 -20.23 -26.29 -10.19
N GLN A 136 -21.47 -26.15 -9.75
CA GLN A 136 -21.96 -26.96 -8.63
C GLN A 136 -22.11 -28.40 -9.12
N VAL A 137 -21.29 -29.28 -8.57
CA VAL A 137 -21.47 -30.72 -8.76
C VAL A 137 -22.67 -31.10 -7.90
N SER A 138 -23.70 -31.66 -8.53
CA SER A 138 -24.83 -32.23 -7.80
C SER A 138 -24.34 -33.26 -6.79
N THR A 139 -24.99 -33.36 -5.64
CA THR A 139 -24.67 -34.38 -4.66
C THR A 139 -24.77 -35.77 -5.29
N ILE A 140 -23.84 -36.67 -4.95
CA ILE A 140 -23.90 -38.07 -5.37
C ILE A 140 -25.17 -38.67 -4.76
N ARG A 141 -26.14 -39.03 -5.60
CA ARG A 141 -27.38 -39.67 -5.16
C ARG A 141 -27.09 -41.08 -4.66
N LYS A 142 -27.69 -41.48 -3.54
CA LYS A 142 -27.63 -42.89 -3.10
C LYS A 142 -28.42 -43.77 -4.08
N LYS A 143 -28.18 -45.09 -4.06
CA LYS A 143 -28.93 -46.06 -4.89
C LYS A 143 -30.46 -45.95 -4.68
N ASP A 144 -30.88 -45.47 -3.52
CA ASP A 144 -32.29 -45.34 -3.14
C ASP A 144 -32.96 -44.03 -3.62
N GLY A 145 -32.29 -43.25 -4.48
CA GLY A 145 -32.87 -42.03 -5.06
C GLY A 145 -33.11 -40.88 -4.07
N THR A 146 -32.65 -41.02 -2.82
CA THR A 146 -32.66 -40.00 -1.76
C THR A 146 -31.25 -39.56 -1.37
#